data_AF-A0A9P6F030-F1
#
_entry.id   AF-A0A9P6F030-F1
#
_cell.length_a   1.000
_cell.length_b   1.000
_cell.length_c   1.000
_cell.angle_alpha   90.00
_cell.angle_beta   90.00
_cell.angle_gamma   90.00
#
_symmetry.space_group_name_H-M   'P 1'
#
loop_
_entity.id
_entity.type
_entity.pdbx_description
1 polymer ?
#
loop_
_entity_poly.entity_id
_entity_poly.type
_entity_poly.pdbx_seq_one_letter_code
_entity_poly.pdbx_strand_id
1 'polypeptide(L)'
;MDGDVAPNSDQGDAHSKSNPVQENDDHNDLLSVTFTVVTLEQSTAKIQMDGQGFKREAMSGHVYETIEACLMALSPGFETFFGQELIRRLETISWERLQQPSSDDESHDSDSA
;
A
#
# COMPACT_ATOMS: atom_id res chain seq x y z
N MET A 1 -86.69 2.46 27.92
CA MET A 1 -85.70 1.44 28.34
C MET A 1 -85.13 0.90 27.06
N ASP A 2 -84.03 1.52 26.62
CA ASP A 2 -83.20 1.07 25.52
C ASP A 2 -81.78 1.22 26.03
N GLY A 3 -81.11 0.08 26.16
CA GLY A 3 -79.68 0.04 26.38
C GLY A 3 -78.97 0.31 25.06
N ASP A 4 -77.78 0.91 25.14
CA ASP A 4 -76.61 0.14 24.77
C ASP A 4 -75.36 0.77 25.39
N VAL A 5 -74.58 -0.13 25.97
CA VAL A 5 -73.37 0.09 26.76
C VAL A 5 -72.23 0.43 25.80
N ALA A 6 -71.55 1.54 26.05
CA ALA A 6 -70.31 1.88 25.35
C ALA A 6 -69.22 0.85 25.68
N PRO A 7 -68.53 0.27 24.68
CA PRO A 7 -67.31 -0.48 24.95
C PRO A 7 -66.15 0.50 25.21
N ASN A 8 -65.74 0.56 26.48
CA ASN A 8 -64.43 1.02 26.88
C ASN A 8 -63.41 -0.04 26.41
N SER A 9 -62.59 0.30 25.42
CA SER A 9 -61.44 -0.52 25.02
C SER A 9 -60.17 0.18 25.48
N ASP A 10 -59.85 -0.08 26.74
CA ASP A 10 -58.56 0.18 27.36
C ASP A 10 -57.51 -0.83 26.85
N GLN A 11 -56.25 -0.38 26.85
CA GLN A 11 -55.01 -1.16 26.82
C GLN A 11 -54.58 -1.92 25.56
N GLY A 12 -53.53 -1.36 24.94
CA GLY A 12 -52.65 -2.09 24.03
C GLY A 12 -51.49 -1.27 23.45
N ASP A 13 -50.93 -0.29 24.17
CA ASP A 13 -49.64 0.35 23.81
C ASP A 13 -48.49 -0.66 23.99
N ALA A 14 -48.39 -1.61 23.06
CA ALA A 14 -47.18 -2.37 22.85
C ALA A 14 -46.28 -1.56 21.92
N HIS A 15 -45.53 -0.62 22.52
CA HIS A 15 -44.29 -0.15 21.93
C HIS A 15 -43.40 -1.37 21.67
N SER A 16 -43.49 -1.93 20.46
CA SER A 16 -42.45 -2.78 19.88
C SER A 16 -41.20 -1.92 19.78
N LYS A 17 -40.44 -1.86 20.88
CA LYS A 17 -39.04 -1.51 20.86
C LYS A 17 -38.37 -2.58 20.00
N SER A 18 -38.30 -2.30 18.71
CA SER A 18 -37.27 -2.86 17.85
C SER A 18 -35.95 -2.51 18.52
N ASN A 19 -35.37 -3.47 19.25
CA ASN A 19 -33.95 -3.42 19.53
C ASN A 19 -33.27 -3.46 18.15
N PRO A 20 -32.56 -2.41 17.72
CA PRO A 20 -31.48 -2.68 16.79
C PRO A 20 -30.53 -3.59 17.58
N VAL A 21 -30.40 -4.84 17.14
CA VAL A 21 -29.16 -5.57 17.38
C VAL A 21 -28.11 -4.66 16.78
N GLN A 22 -27.42 -3.91 17.65
CA GLN A 22 -26.18 -3.28 17.26
C GLN A 22 -25.32 -4.43 16.77
N GLU A 23 -25.14 -4.50 15.46
CA GLU A 23 -23.97 -5.09 14.85
C GLU A 23 -22.82 -4.50 15.63
N ASN A 24 -22.28 -5.27 16.57
CA ASN A 24 -21.00 -4.95 17.17
C ASN A 24 -20.06 -4.97 15.97
N ASP A 25 -19.74 -3.77 15.49
CA ASP A 25 -18.67 -3.48 14.57
C ASP A 25 -17.53 -4.42 14.95
N ASP A 26 -17.29 -5.40 14.08
CA ASP A 26 -16.05 -6.15 14.10
C ASP A 26 -14.96 -5.09 14.04
N HIS A 27 -14.35 -4.84 15.20
CA HIS A 27 -13.12 -4.09 15.35
C HIS A 27 -12.04 -4.86 14.60
N ASN A 28 -12.09 -4.77 13.28
CA ASN A 28 -11.02 -5.10 12.40
C ASN A 28 -10.03 -3.95 12.58
N ASP A 29 -9.32 -3.97 13.71
CA ASP A 29 -8.15 -3.13 13.98
C ASP A 29 -7.08 -3.53 12.96
N LEU A 30 -7.30 -3.17 11.70
CA LEU A 30 -6.28 -3.24 10.67
C LEU A 30 -5.19 -2.29 11.13
N LEU A 31 -4.06 -2.86 11.54
CA LEU A 31 -2.84 -2.11 11.78
C LEU A 31 -2.57 -1.26 10.55
N SER A 32 -2.75 0.05 10.71
CA SER A 32 -2.50 1.02 9.66
C SER A 32 -1.35 1.93 10.06
N VAL A 33 -0.48 2.20 9.11
CA VAL A 33 0.69 3.06 9.28
C VAL A 33 0.52 4.25 8.36
N THR A 34 0.65 5.45 8.89
CA THR A 34 0.65 6.67 8.09
C THR A 34 2.05 7.26 8.05
N PHE A 35 2.56 7.52 6.85
CA PHE A 35 3.85 8.16 6.65
C PHE A 35 3.74 9.28 5.61
N THR A 36 4.71 10.19 5.64
CA THR A 36 4.78 11.32 4.72
C THR A 36 5.89 11.08 3.72
N VAL A 37 5.58 11.20 2.44
CA VAL A 37 6.54 11.18 1.34
C VAL A 37 6.72 12.60 0.84
N VAL A 38 7.99 12.99 0.67
CA VAL A 38 8.38 14.24 0.03
C VAL A 38 9.14 13.88 -1.24
N THR A 39 8.65 14.34 -2.38
CA THR A 39 9.26 14.08 -3.69
C THR A 39 10.32 15.13 -4.04
N LEU A 40 11.15 14.86 -5.04
CA LEU A 40 12.18 15.81 -5.50
C LEU A 40 11.56 17.09 -6.08
N GLU A 41 10.35 16.99 -6.62
CA GLU A 41 9.54 18.14 -7.07
C GLU A 41 8.91 18.91 -5.91
N GLN A 42 9.31 18.61 -4.67
CA GLN A 42 8.79 19.20 -3.42
C GLN A 42 7.30 18.94 -3.20
N SER A 43 6.74 17.92 -3.87
CA SER A 43 5.39 17.45 -3.59
C SER A 43 5.41 16.68 -2.27
N THR A 44 4.45 16.96 -1.39
CA THR A 44 4.29 16.26 -0.11
C THR A 44 2.99 15.49 -0.11
N ALA A 45 3.06 14.20 0.17
CA ALA A 45 1.89 13.32 0.22
C ALA A 45 1.90 12.49 1.51
N LYS A 46 0.73 12.41 2.16
CA LYS A 46 0.50 11.44 3.23
C LYS A 46 -0.01 10.14 2.63
N ILE A 47 0.66 9.06 2.99
CA ILE A 47 0.33 7.70 2.55
C ILE A 47 -0.07 6.90 3.78
N GLN A 48 -1.28 6.36 3.74
CA GLN A 48 -1.75 5.34 4.66
C GLN A 48 -1.44 3.97 4.06
N MET A 49 -0.81 3.10 4.83
CA MET A 49 -0.57 1.71 4.51
C MET A 49 -1.39 0.84 5.46
N ASP A 50 -2.07 -0.15 4.92
CA ASP A 50 -2.78 -1.17 5.68
C ASP A 50 -2.72 -2.53 4.96
N GLY A 51 -3.49 -3.53 5.40
CA GLY A 51 -3.53 -4.86 4.80
C GLY A 51 -4.06 -4.90 3.34
N GLN A 52 -4.60 -3.80 2.82
CA GLN A 52 -5.08 -3.69 1.44
C GLN A 52 -4.09 -3.01 0.49
N GLY A 53 -3.07 -2.31 1.02
CA GLY A 53 -2.03 -1.67 0.25
C GLY A 53 -1.75 -0.24 0.69
N PHE A 54 -1.47 0.64 -0.27
CA PHE A 54 -1.04 2.02 -0.06
C PHE A 54 -2.07 2.98 -0.61
N LYS A 55 -2.53 3.92 0.21
CA LYS A 55 -3.54 4.91 -0.15
C LYS A 55 -3.03 6.32 0.15
N ARG A 56 -3.19 7.23 -0.80
CA ARG A 56 -2.93 8.66 -0.58
C ARG A 56 -4.14 9.31 0.07
N GLU A 57 -3.98 9.96 1.22
CA GLU A 57 -5.10 10.57 1.97
C GLU A 57 -5.91 11.58 1.14
N ALA A 58 -5.23 12.38 0.31
CA ALA A 58 -5.86 13.42 -0.50
C ALA A 58 -6.56 12.90 -1.78
N MET A 59 -6.40 11.62 -2.13
CA MET A 59 -7.06 10.99 -3.29
C MET A 59 -7.93 9.85 -2.78
N SER A 60 -9.19 10.14 -2.50
CA SER A 60 -10.12 9.10 -2.04
C SER A 60 -10.35 8.08 -3.16
N GLY A 61 -10.05 6.80 -2.89
CA GLY A 61 -10.52 5.67 -3.70
C GLY A 61 -9.49 4.94 -4.54
N HIS A 62 -8.24 5.41 -4.62
CA HIS A 62 -7.16 4.61 -5.19
C HIS A 62 -6.29 3.98 -4.12
N VAL A 63 -6.22 2.66 -4.18
CA VAL A 63 -5.32 1.81 -3.39
C VAL A 63 -4.32 1.22 -4.36
N TYR A 64 -3.05 1.43 -4.08
CA TYR A 64 -1.94 0.84 -4.81
C TYR A 64 -1.52 -0.43 -4.09
N GLU A 65 -1.35 -1.52 -4.83
CA GLU A 65 -0.90 -2.80 -4.25
C GLU A 65 0.52 -2.71 -3.69
N THR A 66 1.40 -1.95 -4.37
CA THR A 66 2.80 -1.79 -3.97
C THR A 66 3.17 -0.33 -3.74
N ILE A 67 4.23 -0.11 -2.96
CA ILE A 67 4.76 1.22 -2.71
C ILE A 67 5.35 1.82 -3.98
N GLU A 68 5.96 1.03 -4.85
CA GLU A 68 6.50 1.48 -6.13
C GLU A 68 5.40 2.05 -7.03
N ALA A 69 4.27 1.35 -7.15
CA ALA A 69 3.13 1.84 -7.93
C ALA A 69 2.57 3.16 -7.35
N CYS A 70 2.53 3.26 -6.01
CA CYS A 70 2.15 4.49 -5.34
C CYS A 70 3.12 5.63 -5.64
N LEU A 71 4.44 5.38 -5.53
CA LEU A 71 5.48 6.38 -5.76
C LEU A 71 5.54 6.83 -7.23
N MET A 72 5.38 5.92 -8.19
CA MET A 72 5.30 6.25 -9.62
C MET A 72 4.10 7.15 -9.94
N ALA A 73 2.96 6.93 -9.27
CA ALA A 73 1.79 7.80 -9.43
C ALA A 73 1.94 9.16 -8.72
N LEU A 74 2.74 9.24 -7.66
CA LEU A 74 2.99 10.46 -6.89
C LEU A 74 3.99 11.40 -7.58
N SER A 75 5.02 10.84 -8.21
CA SER A 75 6.09 11.59 -8.88
C SER A 75 6.38 10.93 -10.23
N PRO A 76 5.97 11.56 -11.35
CA PRO A 76 6.38 11.13 -12.68
C PRO A 76 7.91 11.09 -12.85
N GLY A 77 8.64 11.92 -12.10
CA GLY A 77 10.11 11.92 -12.08
C GLY A 77 10.72 10.66 -11.46
N PHE A 78 9.99 9.96 -10.59
CA PHE A 78 10.45 8.75 -9.92
C PHE A 78 10.77 7.61 -10.91
N GLU A 79 9.92 7.41 -11.91
CA GLU A 79 10.15 6.37 -12.94
C GLU A 79 11.42 6.66 -13.75
N THR A 80 11.62 7.93 -14.12
CA THR A 80 12.82 8.36 -14.86
C THR A 80 14.08 8.18 -14.00
N PHE A 81 14.03 8.57 -12.73
CA PHE A 81 15.13 8.39 -11.79
C PHE A 81 15.48 6.90 -11.59
N PHE A 82 14.45 6.06 -11.40
CA PHE A 82 14.63 4.62 -11.22
C PHE A 82 15.29 3.98 -12.46
N GLY A 83 14.84 4.35 -13.66
CA GLY A 83 15.44 3.88 -14.91
C GLY A 83 16.92 4.28 -15.04
N GLN A 84 17.25 5.53 -14.73
CA GLN A 84 18.64 6.01 -14.77
C GLN A 84 19.54 5.29 -13.77
N GLU A 85 19.06 5.09 -12.53
CA GLU A 85 19.82 4.39 -11.49
C GLU A 85 20.02 2.90 -11.84
N LEU A 86 19.02 2.25 -12.45
CA LEU A 86 19.14 0.88 -12.94
C LEU A 86 20.23 0.77 -14.02
N ILE A 87 20.23 1.68 -15.01
CA ILE A 87 21.26 1.72 -16.06
C ILE A 87 22.64 1.88 -15.43
N ARG A 88 22.80 2.85 -14.54
CA ARG A 88 24.07 3.12 -13.84
C ARG A 88 24.60 1.89 -13.10
N ARG A 89 23.71 1.13 -12.43
CA ARG A 89 24.09 -0.11 -11.74
C ARG A 89 24.50 -1.21 -12.71
N LEU A 90 23.79 -1.36 -13.82
CA LEU A 90 24.13 -2.34 -14.86
C LEU A 90 25.50 -2.04 -15.50
N GLU A 91 25.81 -0.77 -15.73
CA GLU A 91 27.13 -0.34 -16.19
C GLU A 91 28.21 -0.66 -15.16
N THR A 92 27.94 -0.48 -13.87
CA THR A 92 28.92 -0.82 -12.82
C THR A 92 29.25 -2.32 -12.82
N ILE A 93 28.22 -3.18 -12.92
CA ILE A 93 28.38 -4.64 -12.91
C ILE A 93 29.05 -5.16 -14.20
N SER A 94 28.77 -4.54 -15.36
CA SER A 94 29.35 -4.97 -16.63
C SER A 94 30.87 -4.78 -16.67
N TRP A 95 31.39 -3.76 -15.99
CA TRP A 95 32.83 -3.51 -15.88
C TRP A 95 33.55 -4.42 -14.89
N GLU A 96 32.95 -4.75 -13.74
CA GLU A 96 33.56 -5.64 -12.73
C GLU A 96 33.79 -7.06 -13.25
N ARG A 97 32.91 -7.59 -14.11
CA ARG A 97 33.09 -8.91 -14.74
C ARG A 97 34.18 -8.94 -15.82
N LEU A 98 34.36 -7.84 -16.54
CA LEU A 98 35.34 -7.76 -17.62
C LEU A 98 36.76 -7.51 -17.13
N GLN A 99 36.93 -7.09 -15.88
CA GLN A 99 38.24 -6.85 -15.26
C GLN A 99 38.79 -8.05 -14.48
N GLN A 100 38.14 -9.23 -14.48
CA GLN A 100 38.82 -10.42 -13.97
C GLN A 100 40.05 -10.68 -14.85
N PRO A 101 41.27 -10.49 -14.32
CA PRO A 101 42.45 -10.90 -15.06
C PRO A 101 42.36 -12.41 -15.20
N SER A 102 42.38 -12.90 -16.43
CA SER A 102 42.66 -14.31 -16.71
C SER A 102 44.05 -14.57 -16.14
N SER A 103 44.10 -15.08 -14.90
CA SER A 103 45.30 -15.56 -14.25
C SER A 103 45.71 -16.88 -14.91
N ASP A 104 46.15 -16.80 -16.16
CA ASP A 104 46.84 -17.85 -16.89
C ASP A 104 48.13 -17.23 -17.44
N ASP A 105 49.05 -16.90 -16.54
CA ASP A 105 50.40 -16.51 -16.90
C ASP A 105 51.42 -17.41 -16.20
N GLU A 106 52.31 -17.93 -17.04
CA GLU A 106 53.61 -18.53 -16.79
C GLU A 106 53.71 -19.96 -16.20
N SER A 107 53.87 -20.92 -17.12
CA SER A 107 54.96 -21.91 -16.97
C SER A 107 55.82 -21.91 -18.24
N HIS A 108 56.67 -20.90 -18.37
CA HIS A 108 57.85 -20.97 -19.21
C HIS A 108 58.94 -21.68 -18.40
N ASP A 109 59.31 -22.90 -18.79
CA ASP A 109 60.67 -23.37 -18.57
C ASP A 109 61.14 -24.13 -19.81
N SER A 110 61.90 -23.41 -20.61
CA SER A 110 62.64 -23.93 -21.75
C SER A 110 63.91 -24.58 -21.23
N ASP A 111 63.89 -25.90 -21.04
CA ASP A 111 65.13 -26.63 -20.77
C ASP A 111 65.69 -27.16 -22.09
N SER A 112 66.75 -26.48 -22.55
CA SER A 112 67.56 -26.88 -23.71
C SER A 112 68.58 -27.92 -23.26
N ALA A 113 68.56 -29.11 -23.87
CA ALA A 113 69.65 -30.08 -23.81
C ALA A 113 69.96 -30.59 -25.23
#